data_AF-A0A7C2QV08-F1
#
_entry.id   AF-A0A7C2QV08-F1
#
_cell.length_a   1.000
_cell.length_b   1.000
_cell.length_c   1.000
_cell.angle_alpha   90.00
_cell.angle_beta   90.00
_cell.angle_gamma   90.00
#
_symmetry.space_group_name_H-M   'P 1'
#
loop_
_entity.id
_entity.type
_entity.pdbx_description
1 polymer ?
#
loop_
_entity_poly.entity_id
_entity_poly.type
_entity_poly.pdbx_seq_one_letter_code
_entity_poly.pdbx_strand_id
1 'polypeptide(L)'
;MMLRIRARRTPMLDEWWARYLVKRYQPILKHHRRESSAHIYASERAWHVLDIDAIAAAAEQVLQHITGSIGDIISSPVHIYLLEPEQLRGAKRFVLGFRRGVLADSSGIVYTTSSQHFHLTITREVARTALAPAFGAYFLFWAGFAEYLVRLKDNTFYYDVAALADELPLYSLDDVLDGFAPLSLSASFAHFLTEQFGREIWKRLHADIYLMQKRVYPLFAFLPQMDWLLTRATGFSLRELEKQWQDFLHLRCEALDRQLRQAWSDRLAIRRQYEDGSLQECADACLRYLSFYGSDLEVVFYGAVSYVRLKDYLSAARVLSLHAEVLPQWHRAWAYLRLGQVYDLLGDRGAALRSYNIARGLSDVWGVIGSKAEQYILQPFHAAHSRTRFDEWLHFQFRQLREQYSDVPWMWLPRSEPHTVFTVYYSVQA
;
A
#
# COMPACT_ATOMS: atom_id res chain seq x y z
N MET A 1 -40.21 0.15 -3.43
CA MET A 1 -38.83 0.58 -3.16
C MET A 1 -37.98 0.24 -4.38
N MET A 2 -37.60 1.24 -5.19
CA MET A 2 -36.94 1.03 -6.49
C MET A 2 -35.42 1.15 -6.30
N LEU A 3 -34.72 0.02 -6.27
CA LEU A 3 -33.27 -0.05 -6.15
C LEU A 3 -32.63 0.39 -7.48
N ARG A 4 -32.21 1.66 -7.57
CA ARG A 4 -31.38 2.14 -8.69
C ARG A 4 -29.94 1.68 -8.47
N ILE A 5 -29.61 0.48 -8.98
CA ILE A 5 -28.24 0.00 -9.05
C ILE A 5 -27.53 0.74 -10.20
N ARG A 6 -26.82 1.82 -9.87
CA ARG A 6 -25.84 2.40 -10.80
C ARG A 6 -24.55 1.58 -10.69
N ALA A 7 -24.42 0.56 -11.53
CA ALA A 7 -23.13 -0.06 -11.78
C ALA A 7 -22.23 0.95 -12.51
N ARG A 8 -21.49 1.77 -11.74
CA ARG A 8 -20.38 2.55 -12.29
C ARG A 8 -19.29 1.54 -12.67
N ARG A 9 -19.18 1.22 -13.96
CA ARG A 9 -17.96 0.66 -14.55
C ARG A 9 -16.84 1.66 -14.30
N THR A 10 -16.18 1.54 -13.16
CA THR A 10 -14.82 2.04 -13.05
C THR A 10 -14.02 1.28 -14.10
N PRO A 11 -13.15 1.93 -14.89
CA PRO A 11 -12.18 1.21 -15.70
C PRO A 11 -11.17 0.61 -14.71
N MET A 12 -11.57 -0.45 -14.02
CA MET A 12 -10.61 -1.34 -13.41
C MET A 12 -9.84 -1.92 -14.57
N LEU A 13 -8.53 -1.83 -14.48
CA LEU A 13 -7.65 -2.72 -15.20
C LEU A 13 -8.03 -4.13 -14.77
N ASP A 14 -8.92 -4.73 -15.54
CA ASP A 14 -9.35 -6.10 -15.30
C ASP A 14 -8.24 -7.04 -15.74
N GLU A 15 -8.38 -8.30 -15.34
CA GLU A 15 -7.45 -9.36 -15.70
C GLU A 15 -7.16 -9.42 -17.21
N TRP A 16 -8.13 -9.01 -18.05
CA TRP A 16 -7.97 -8.96 -19.49
C TRP A 16 -6.88 -7.97 -19.93
N TRP A 17 -6.86 -6.76 -19.39
CA TRP A 17 -5.81 -5.80 -19.72
C TRP A 17 -4.43 -6.23 -19.21
N ALA A 18 -4.35 -6.80 -18.00
CA ALA A 18 -3.09 -7.32 -17.47
C ALA A 18 -2.51 -8.40 -18.41
N ARG A 19 -3.36 -9.32 -18.87
CA ARG A 19 -2.99 -10.35 -19.87
C ARG A 19 -2.57 -9.74 -21.21
N TYR A 20 -3.26 -8.70 -21.67
CA TYR A 20 -2.91 -7.98 -22.89
C TYR A 20 -1.49 -7.38 -22.78
N LEU A 21 -1.20 -6.66 -21.69
CA LEU A 21 0.11 -6.06 -21.45
C LEU A 21 1.20 -7.13 -21.38
N VAL A 22 0.98 -8.20 -20.61
CA VAL A 22 1.94 -9.32 -20.55
C VAL A 22 2.19 -9.89 -21.94
N LYS A 23 1.16 -10.23 -22.71
CA LYS A 23 1.33 -10.77 -24.07
C LYS A 23 2.09 -9.81 -24.99
N ARG A 24 1.82 -8.50 -24.87
CA ARG A 24 2.44 -7.46 -25.70
C ARG A 24 3.93 -7.26 -25.36
N TYR A 25 4.28 -7.25 -24.08
CA TYR A 25 5.62 -6.87 -23.62
C TYR A 25 6.51 -8.06 -23.27
N GLN A 26 5.98 -9.26 -23.04
CA GLN A 26 6.77 -10.45 -22.74
C GLN A 26 7.94 -10.71 -23.69
N PRO A 27 7.85 -10.47 -25.03
CA PRO A 27 8.99 -10.70 -25.93
C PRO A 27 10.24 -9.84 -25.65
N ILE A 28 10.07 -8.69 -24.98
CA ILE A 28 11.18 -7.77 -24.67
C ILE A 28 11.65 -7.86 -23.22
N LEU A 29 11.04 -8.71 -22.39
CA LEU A 29 11.43 -8.88 -20.99
C LEU A 29 12.46 -10.00 -20.85
N LYS A 30 13.49 -9.75 -20.03
CA LYS A 30 14.47 -10.77 -19.65
C LYS A 30 13.94 -11.58 -18.46
N HIS A 31 13.99 -12.90 -18.56
CA HIS A 31 13.56 -13.83 -17.50
C HIS A 31 14.68 -14.04 -16.46
N HIS A 32 14.37 -13.77 -15.19
CA HIS A 32 15.21 -14.04 -14.04
C HIS A 32 14.83 -15.39 -13.40
N ARG A 33 15.78 -16.34 -13.41
CA ARG A 33 15.73 -17.70 -12.81
C ARG A 33 14.54 -18.58 -13.24
N ARG A 34 14.87 -19.73 -13.87
CA ARG A 34 13.88 -20.74 -14.29
C ARG A 34 13.48 -21.74 -13.21
N GLU A 35 14.25 -21.86 -12.13
CA GLU A 35 14.08 -22.95 -11.14
C GLU A 35 13.42 -22.49 -9.82
N SER A 36 12.92 -21.25 -9.76
CA SER A 36 12.23 -20.69 -8.57
C SER A 36 10.71 -20.75 -8.68
N SER A 37 10.03 -20.74 -7.52
CA SER A 37 8.56 -20.65 -7.43
C SER A 37 8.00 -19.28 -7.87
N ALA A 38 8.84 -18.24 -7.85
CA ALA A 38 8.57 -16.92 -8.39
C ALA A 38 9.43 -16.66 -9.63
N HIS A 39 8.81 -16.46 -10.80
CA HIS A 39 9.51 -16.11 -12.04
C HIS A 39 9.41 -14.61 -12.30
N ILE A 40 10.54 -13.90 -12.38
CA ILE A 40 10.53 -12.46 -12.65
C ILE A 40 10.90 -12.19 -14.11
N TYR A 41 10.10 -11.38 -14.78
CA TYR A 41 10.34 -10.85 -16.12
C TYR A 41 10.47 -9.35 -16.00
N ALA A 42 11.61 -8.79 -16.37
CA ALA A 42 11.86 -7.36 -16.23
C ALA A 42 12.50 -6.78 -17.50
N SER A 43 12.21 -5.51 -17.78
CA SER A 43 12.91 -4.77 -18.84
C SER A 43 14.39 -4.60 -18.48
N GLU A 44 15.24 -4.41 -19.48
CA GLU A 44 16.68 -4.19 -19.25
C GLU A 44 16.95 -3.02 -18.30
N ARG A 45 16.21 -1.94 -18.43
CA ARG A 45 16.33 -0.78 -17.53
C ARG A 45 15.90 -1.11 -16.11
N ALA A 46 14.80 -1.86 -15.94
CA ALA A 46 14.34 -2.28 -14.61
C ALA A 46 15.39 -3.17 -13.92
N TRP A 47 16.05 -4.05 -14.67
CA TRP A 47 17.13 -4.90 -14.18
C TRP A 47 18.34 -4.13 -13.64
N HIS A 48 18.65 -2.95 -14.19
CA HIS A 48 19.78 -2.15 -13.73
C HIS A 48 19.47 -1.28 -12.50
N VAL A 49 18.20 -1.12 -12.16
CA VAL A 49 17.73 -0.15 -11.15
C VAL A 49 17.16 -0.83 -9.92
N LEU A 50 16.46 -1.93 -10.15
CA LEU A 50 15.79 -2.68 -9.10
C LEU A 50 16.71 -3.81 -8.64
N ASP A 51 16.66 -4.09 -7.35
CA ASP A 51 17.28 -5.30 -6.80
C ASP A 51 16.36 -6.49 -7.07
N ILE A 52 16.48 -7.04 -8.29
CA ILE A 52 15.66 -8.15 -8.77
C ILE A 52 15.85 -9.39 -7.89
N ASP A 53 17.06 -9.62 -7.40
CA ASP A 53 17.35 -10.74 -6.50
C ASP A 53 16.63 -10.57 -5.15
N ALA A 54 16.61 -9.36 -4.57
CA ALA A 54 15.84 -9.10 -3.35
C ALA A 54 14.33 -9.26 -3.56
N ILE A 55 13.78 -8.82 -4.69
CA ILE A 55 12.36 -9.03 -5.02
C ILE A 55 12.06 -10.53 -5.15
N ALA A 56 12.91 -11.27 -5.87
CA ALA A 56 12.76 -12.71 -6.06
C ALA A 56 12.82 -13.46 -4.74
N ALA A 57 13.81 -13.18 -3.90
CA ALA A 57 13.97 -13.80 -2.59
C ALA A 57 12.79 -13.52 -1.66
N ALA A 58 12.30 -12.27 -1.63
CA ALA A 58 11.13 -11.90 -0.83
C ALA A 58 9.85 -12.59 -1.31
N ALA A 59 9.63 -12.64 -2.64
CA ALA A 59 8.50 -13.34 -3.23
C ALA A 59 8.54 -14.85 -2.96
N GLU A 60 9.70 -15.48 -3.13
CA GLU A 60 9.90 -16.89 -2.87
C GLU A 60 9.67 -17.23 -1.39
N GLN A 61 10.22 -16.43 -0.47
CA GLN A 61 9.99 -16.64 0.97
C GLN A 61 8.49 -16.61 1.30
N VAL A 62 7.75 -15.64 0.74
CA VAL A 62 6.30 -15.53 0.96
C VAL A 62 5.56 -16.74 0.38
N LEU A 63 5.89 -17.18 -0.83
CA LEU A 63 5.27 -18.36 -1.45
C LEU A 63 5.55 -19.63 -0.62
N GLN A 64 6.79 -19.81 -0.14
CA GLN A 64 7.14 -20.91 0.76
C GLN A 64 6.31 -20.88 2.05
N HIS A 65 6.09 -19.69 2.64
CA HIS A 65 5.23 -19.57 3.82
C HIS A 65 3.76 -19.88 3.53
N ILE A 66 3.23 -19.48 2.37
CA ILE A 66 1.85 -19.80 1.98
C ILE A 66 1.71 -21.32 1.75
N THR A 67 2.60 -21.94 0.97
CA THR A 67 2.59 -23.39 0.74
C THR A 67 2.70 -24.16 2.06
N GLY A 68 3.56 -23.73 2.98
CA GLY A 68 3.66 -24.33 4.31
C GLY A 68 2.42 -24.12 5.20
N SER A 69 1.61 -23.09 4.94
CA SER A 69 0.44 -22.75 5.77
C SER A 69 -0.86 -23.35 5.24
N ILE A 70 -1.05 -23.43 3.92
CA ILE A 70 -2.32 -23.89 3.31
C ILE A 70 -2.11 -25.07 2.34
N GLY A 71 -0.90 -25.63 2.25
CA GLY A 71 -0.58 -26.79 1.42
C GLY A 71 -0.33 -26.44 -0.05
N ASP A 72 -0.39 -27.45 -0.93
CA ASP A 72 -0.08 -27.37 -2.38
C ASP A 72 -1.14 -26.60 -3.21
N ILE A 73 -1.95 -25.74 -2.56
CA ILE A 73 -2.97 -24.93 -3.24
C ILE A 73 -2.32 -23.99 -4.26
N ILE A 74 -1.08 -23.55 -4.01
CA ILE A 74 -0.27 -22.85 -5.01
C ILE A 74 0.30 -23.88 -5.98
N SER A 75 -0.51 -24.33 -6.94
CA SER A 75 -0.08 -25.28 -7.97
C SER A 75 0.63 -24.64 -9.16
N SER A 76 0.73 -23.31 -9.22
CA SER A 76 1.34 -22.58 -10.33
C SER A 76 2.39 -21.60 -9.83
N PRO A 77 3.56 -21.51 -10.50
CA PRO A 77 4.53 -20.49 -10.18
C PRO A 77 3.91 -19.10 -10.38
N VAL A 78 4.30 -18.16 -9.53
CA VAL A 78 3.84 -16.77 -9.65
C VAL A 78 4.78 -16.03 -10.58
N HIS A 79 4.24 -15.49 -11.66
CA HIS A 79 5.01 -14.66 -12.60
C HIS A 79 4.94 -13.20 -12.19
N ILE A 80 6.07 -12.52 -12.05
CA ILE A 80 6.17 -11.09 -11.75
C ILE A 80 6.68 -10.37 -12.99
N TYR A 81 5.94 -9.39 -13.50
CA TYR A 81 6.27 -8.65 -14.71
C TYR A 81 6.57 -7.19 -14.35
N LEU A 82 7.83 -6.76 -14.50
CA LEU A 82 8.28 -5.41 -14.23
C LEU A 82 8.41 -4.63 -15.55
N LEU A 83 7.42 -3.78 -15.80
CA LEU A 83 7.24 -3.01 -17.04
C LEU A 83 7.74 -1.57 -16.90
N GLU A 84 7.98 -0.89 -18.02
CA GLU A 84 8.38 0.52 -18.04
C GLU A 84 7.19 1.49 -17.94
N PRO A 85 7.39 2.74 -17.45
CA PRO A 85 6.31 3.70 -17.17
C PRO A 85 5.32 3.97 -18.30
N GLU A 86 5.79 4.04 -19.55
CA GLU A 86 4.90 4.32 -20.69
C GLU A 86 3.94 3.18 -20.98
N GLN A 87 4.24 1.99 -20.47
CA GLN A 87 3.51 0.74 -20.74
C GLN A 87 2.27 0.58 -19.85
N LEU A 88 2.14 1.38 -18.77
CA LEU A 88 1.04 1.33 -17.80
C LEU A 88 0.22 2.63 -17.71
N ARG A 89 0.32 3.53 -18.70
CA ARG A 89 -0.46 4.78 -18.77
C ARG A 89 -1.97 4.48 -18.68
N GLY A 90 -2.55 4.68 -17.50
CA GLY A 90 -3.95 4.40 -17.18
C GLY A 90 -4.16 3.69 -15.84
N ALA A 91 -3.12 3.07 -15.29
CA ALA A 91 -3.22 2.35 -14.02
C ALA A 91 -3.23 3.28 -12.82
N LYS A 92 -4.33 3.23 -12.04
CA LYS A 92 -4.41 3.89 -10.73
C LYS A 92 -3.36 3.34 -9.76
N ARG A 93 -2.93 2.09 -9.95
CA ARG A 93 -1.90 1.40 -9.16
C ARG A 93 -0.67 1.12 -10.00
N PHE A 94 0.50 1.13 -9.39
CA PHE A 94 1.75 0.73 -10.05
C PHE A 94 2.05 -0.75 -9.84
N VAL A 95 1.29 -1.48 -9.00
CA VAL A 95 1.32 -2.94 -8.90
C VAL A 95 -0.09 -3.49 -9.02
N LEU A 96 -0.26 -4.59 -9.74
CA LEU A 96 -1.53 -5.25 -9.99
C LEU A 96 -1.36 -6.76 -9.93
N GLY A 97 -2.01 -7.41 -8.96
CA GLY A 97 -2.20 -8.86 -8.96
C GLY A 97 -3.24 -9.31 -9.98
N PHE A 98 -3.01 -10.46 -10.60
CA PHE A 98 -3.96 -11.15 -11.48
C PHE A 98 -3.73 -12.66 -11.41
N ARG A 99 -4.67 -13.49 -11.89
CA ARG A 99 -4.65 -14.95 -11.65
C ARG A 99 -3.32 -15.67 -11.97
N ARG A 100 -2.50 -15.16 -12.89
CA ARG A 100 -1.23 -15.78 -13.30
C ARG A 100 0.00 -15.05 -12.80
N GLY A 101 -0.13 -13.99 -12.00
CA GLY A 101 1.03 -13.21 -11.63
C GLY A 101 0.75 -11.84 -11.05
N VAL A 102 1.81 -11.05 -10.99
CA VAL A 102 1.82 -9.65 -10.59
C VAL A 102 2.42 -8.83 -11.71
N LEU A 103 1.80 -7.72 -12.04
CA LEU A 103 2.29 -6.74 -13.00
C LEU A 103 2.67 -5.47 -12.25
N ALA A 104 3.88 -4.96 -12.44
CA ALA A 104 4.32 -3.74 -11.80
C ALA A 104 4.94 -2.74 -12.79
N ASP A 105 4.62 -1.46 -12.62
CA ASP A 105 5.34 -0.34 -13.21
C ASP A 105 6.62 -0.13 -12.42
N SER A 106 7.75 -0.40 -13.06
CA SER A 106 9.08 -0.22 -12.46
C SER A 106 9.39 1.23 -12.13
N SER A 107 8.71 2.22 -12.74
CA SER A 107 8.80 3.62 -12.32
C SER A 107 8.11 3.92 -11.00
N GLY A 108 7.26 2.99 -10.52
CA GLY A 108 6.65 3.04 -9.20
C GLY A 108 7.66 3.30 -8.09
N ILE A 109 8.90 2.81 -8.23
CA ILE A 109 9.98 3.03 -7.27
C ILE A 109 10.25 4.51 -6.98
N VAL A 110 10.12 5.39 -7.98
CA VAL A 110 10.35 6.84 -7.86
C VAL A 110 9.26 7.52 -7.01
N TYR A 111 8.12 6.84 -6.86
CA TYR A 111 6.98 7.27 -6.05
C TYR A 111 6.92 6.58 -4.69
N THR A 112 7.83 5.66 -4.38
CA THR A 112 7.90 5.02 -3.06
C THR A 112 8.93 5.69 -2.17
N THR A 113 8.77 5.58 -0.84
CA THR A 113 9.72 6.15 0.12
C THR A 113 11.07 5.45 0.15
N SER A 114 11.14 4.23 -0.35
CA SER A 114 12.36 3.42 -0.48
C SER A 114 12.16 2.28 -1.48
N SER A 115 13.26 1.72 -1.99
CA SER A 115 13.23 0.48 -2.79
C SER A 115 12.57 -0.67 -2.02
N GLN A 116 12.83 -0.78 -0.71
CA GLN A 116 12.20 -1.78 0.15
C GLN A 116 10.68 -1.64 0.17
N HIS A 117 10.13 -0.41 0.20
CA HIS A 117 8.68 -0.20 0.14
C HIS A 117 8.08 -0.60 -1.22
N PHE A 118 8.82 -0.39 -2.31
CA PHE A 118 8.42 -0.87 -3.64
C PHE A 118 8.41 -2.40 -3.69
N HIS A 119 9.46 -3.05 -3.19
CA HIS A 119 9.53 -4.52 -3.11
C HIS A 119 8.41 -5.09 -2.25
N LEU A 120 8.17 -4.48 -1.09
CA LEU A 120 7.08 -4.84 -0.17
C LEU A 120 5.72 -4.80 -0.90
N THR A 121 5.47 -3.76 -1.69
CA THR A 121 4.22 -3.64 -2.46
C THR A 121 4.08 -4.74 -3.51
N ILE A 122 5.15 -5.09 -4.22
CA ILE A 122 5.15 -6.22 -5.17
C ILE A 122 4.86 -7.53 -4.45
N THR A 123 5.59 -7.82 -3.37
CA THR A 123 5.46 -9.07 -2.62
C THR A 123 4.10 -9.19 -1.94
N ARG A 124 3.50 -8.08 -1.50
CA ARG A 124 2.12 -8.03 -1.02
C ARG A 124 1.12 -8.47 -2.09
N GLU A 125 1.26 -7.99 -3.32
CA GLU A 125 0.39 -8.41 -4.43
C GLU A 125 0.65 -9.86 -4.85
N VAL A 126 1.89 -10.37 -4.70
CA VAL A 126 2.20 -11.79 -4.88
C VAL A 126 1.43 -12.62 -3.86
N ALA A 127 1.51 -12.25 -2.57
CA ALA A 127 0.78 -12.94 -1.50
C ALA A 127 -0.73 -12.93 -1.74
N ARG A 128 -1.32 -11.75 -2.02
CA ARG A 128 -2.76 -11.60 -2.29
C ARG A 128 -3.21 -12.46 -3.47
N THR A 129 -2.45 -12.45 -4.56
CA THR A 129 -2.75 -13.25 -5.76
C THR A 129 -2.69 -14.74 -5.47
N ALA A 130 -1.67 -15.18 -4.72
CA ALA A 130 -1.50 -16.58 -4.36
C ALA A 130 -2.57 -17.08 -3.37
N LEU A 131 -3.06 -16.22 -2.48
CA LEU A 131 -4.09 -16.53 -1.49
C LEU A 131 -5.53 -16.45 -2.04
N ALA A 132 -5.77 -15.65 -3.09
CA ALA A 132 -7.10 -15.45 -3.64
C ALA A 132 -7.85 -16.74 -4.03
N PRO A 133 -7.23 -17.77 -4.63
CA PRO A 133 -7.90 -19.04 -4.91
C PRO A 133 -8.38 -19.79 -3.66
N ALA A 134 -7.66 -19.65 -2.55
CA ALA A 134 -7.99 -20.31 -1.29
C ALA A 134 -9.14 -19.61 -0.56
N PHE A 135 -9.14 -18.28 -0.53
CA PHE A 135 -10.06 -17.53 0.32
C PHE A 135 -11.20 -16.84 -0.44
N GLY A 136 -11.20 -16.79 -1.77
CA GLY A 136 -12.35 -16.35 -2.55
C GLY A 136 -12.65 -14.85 -2.44
N ALA A 137 -13.72 -14.47 -1.72
CA ALA A 137 -14.28 -13.09 -1.67
C ALA A 137 -14.19 -12.36 -0.31
N TYR A 138 -13.73 -13.00 0.77
CA TYR A 138 -13.37 -12.39 2.08
C TYR A 138 -12.14 -11.45 2.08
N PHE A 139 -12.07 -10.54 1.09
CA PHE A 139 -10.84 -9.84 0.64
C PHE A 139 -9.95 -9.26 1.74
N LEU A 140 -10.57 -8.78 2.80
CA LEU A 140 -9.91 -8.00 3.82
C LEU A 140 -9.18 -8.88 4.85
N PHE A 141 -9.73 -10.05 5.18
CA PHE A 141 -9.12 -10.97 6.14
C PHE A 141 -7.83 -11.59 5.61
N TRP A 142 -7.79 -12.05 4.35
CA TRP A 142 -6.51 -12.53 3.78
C TRP A 142 -5.62 -11.40 3.28
N ALA A 143 -6.12 -10.19 3.05
CA ALA A 143 -5.24 -9.04 2.86
C ALA A 143 -4.39 -8.83 4.12
N GLY A 144 -5.00 -8.96 5.31
CA GLY A 144 -4.28 -9.02 6.59
C GLY A 144 -3.30 -10.19 6.63
N PHE A 145 -3.72 -11.41 6.25
CA PHE A 145 -2.80 -12.55 6.22
C PHE A 145 -1.63 -12.36 5.24
N ALA A 146 -1.89 -11.83 4.05
CA ALA A 146 -0.87 -11.45 3.07
C ALA A 146 0.11 -10.44 3.66
N GLU A 147 -0.38 -9.39 4.30
CA GLU A 147 0.46 -8.37 4.94
C GLU A 147 1.35 -8.98 6.03
N TYR A 148 0.80 -9.87 6.86
CA TYR A 148 1.55 -10.58 7.90
C TYR A 148 2.66 -11.43 7.29
N LEU A 149 2.36 -12.23 6.27
CA LEU A 149 3.33 -13.10 5.62
C LEU A 149 4.49 -12.33 5.00
N VAL A 150 4.20 -11.18 4.41
CA VAL A 150 5.21 -10.32 3.77
C VAL A 150 6.10 -9.65 4.82
N ARG A 151 5.57 -9.36 6.01
CA ARG A 151 6.28 -8.68 7.12
C ARG A 151 6.67 -9.60 8.27
N LEU A 152 6.71 -10.92 8.06
CA LEU A 152 6.96 -11.92 9.12
C LEU A 152 8.32 -11.75 9.84
N LYS A 153 9.29 -11.09 9.21
CA LYS A 153 10.61 -10.76 9.77
C LYS A 153 10.80 -9.27 10.06
N ASP A 154 9.74 -8.48 9.89
CA ASP A 154 9.80 -7.02 9.90
C ASP A 154 9.00 -6.47 11.08
N ASN A 155 9.71 -6.12 12.15
CA ASN A 155 9.09 -5.55 13.34
C ASN A 155 8.50 -4.15 13.10
N THR A 156 8.83 -3.47 11.98
CA THR A 156 8.26 -2.15 11.65
C THR A 156 6.73 -2.18 11.59
N PHE A 157 6.17 -3.36 11.29
CA PHE A 157 4.74 -3.62 11.30
C PHE A 157 4.08 -3.35 12.66
N TYR A 158 4.72 -3.75 13.75
CA TYR A 158 4.17 -3.53 15.09
C TYR A 158 4.28 -2.08 15.53
N TYR A 159 5.25 -1.32 15.01
CA TYR A 159 5.31 0.12 15.23
C TYR A 159 4.12 0.83 14.56
N ASP A 160 3.68 0.39 13.37
CA ASP A 160 2.44 0.90 12.75
C ASP A 160 1.22 0.63 13.64
N VAL A 161 1.12 -0.57 14.20
CA VAL A 161 0.01 -0.98 15.09
C VAL A 161 0.04 -0.20 16.40
N ALA A 162 1.21 -0.07 17.02
CA ALA A 162 1.37 0.66 18.28
C ALA A 162 1.04 2.15 18.11
N ALA A 163 1.51 2.78 17.03
CA ALA A 163 1.18 4.17 16.72
C ALA A 163 -0.34 4.38 16.55
N LEU A 164 -1.05 3.44 15.92
CA LEU A 164 -2.51 3.49 15.83
C LEU A 164 -3.19 3.36 17.20
N ALA A 165 -2.68 2.47 18.05
CA ALA A 165 -3.22 2.20 19.37
C ALA A 165 -3.02 3.37 20.36
N ASP A 166 -1.92 4.12 20.22
CA ASP A 166 -1.62 5.28 21.07
C ASP A 166 -2.52 6.48 20.75
N GLU A 167 -2.86 6.65 19.47
CA GLU A 167 -3.55 7.84 18.97
C GLU A 167 -5.07 7.65 18.78
N LEU A 168 -5.59 6.42 18.79
CA LEU A 168 -7.01 6.13 18.60
C LEU A 168 -7.49 5.02 19.53
N PRO A 169 -8.80 5.00 19.86
CA PRO A 169 -9.40 3.76 20.31
C PRO A 169 -9.10 2.65 19.29
N LEU A 170 -8.64 1.50 19.79
CA LEU A 170 -8.37 0.35 18.94
C LEU A 170 -9.64 -0.02 18.17
N TYR A 171 -9.47 -0.26 16.88
CA TYR A 171 -10.53 -0.82 16.04
C TYR A 171 -11.02 -2.12 16.66
N SER A 172 -12.34 -2.31 16.64
CA SER A 172 -12.93 -3.57 17.08
C SER A 172 -12.52 -4.70 16.15
N LEU A 173 -12.62 -5.94 16.62
CA LEU A 173 -12.39 -7.09 15.74
C LEU A 173 -13.39 -7.11 14.58
N ASP A 174 -14.61 -6.62 14.77
CA ASP A 174 -15.60 -6.45 13.70
C ASP A 174 -15.09 -5.47 12.63
N ASP A 175 -14.52 -4.32 13.00
CA ASP A 175 -13.94 -3.37 12.05
C ASP A 175 -12.78 -3.97 11.24
N VAL A 176 -11.99 -4.85 11.85
CA VAL A 176 -10.90 -5.58 11.18
C VAL A 176 -11.46 -6.57 10.17
N LEU A 177 -12.50 -7.32 10.52
CA LEU A 177 -13.12 -8.32 9.64
C LEU A 177 -13.91 -7.69 8.49
N ASP A 178 -14.56 -6.54 8.75
CA ASP A 178 -15.28 -5.75 7.75
C ASP A 178 -14.35 -4.88 6.90
N GLY A 179 -13.06 -4.83 7.25
CA GLY A 179 -12.00 -4.12 6.52
C GLY A 179 -12.07 -2.59 6.60
N PHE A 180 -12.67 -2.09 7.68
CA PHE A 180 -12.58 -0.67 8.05
C PHE A 180 -11.27 -0.36 8.77
N ALA A 181 -10.62 -1.36 9.36
CA ALA A 181 -9.33 -1.19 9.99
C ALA A 181 -8.18 -1.08 8.95
N PRO A 182 -7.13 -0.31 9.27
CA PRO A 182 -5.88 -0.35 8.53
C PRO A 182 -5.35 -1.77 8.34
N LEU A 183 -4.74 -2.03 7.17
CA LEU A 183 -4.16 -3.33 6.83
C LEU A 183 -3.16 -3.84 7.88
N SER A 184 -2.48 -2.92 8.58
CA SER A 184 -1.58 -3.26 9.67
C SER A 184 -2.34 -3.97 10.81
N LEU A 185 -3.48 -3.47 11.25
CA LEU A 185 -4.27 -4.14 12.29
C LEU A 185 -4.78 -5.51 11.85
N SER A 186 -5.26 -5.64 10.61
CA SER A 186 -5.67 -6.94 10.05
C SER A 186 -4.53 -7.96 10.02
N ALA A 187 -3.31 -7.53 9.69
CA ALA A 187 -2.14 -8.41 9.76
C ALA A 187 -1.80 -8.80 11.21
N SER A 188 -2.07 -7.94 12.19
CA SER A 188 -1.73 -8.23 13.58
C SER A 188 -2.64 -9.31 14.14
N PHE A 189 -3.90 -9.28 13.71
CA PHE A 189 -4.87 -10.33 14.01
C PHE A 189 -4.50 -11.64 13.32
N ALA A 190 -4.04 -11.60 12.06
CA ALA A 190 -3.53 -12.79 11.39
C ALA A 190 -2.29 -13.37 12.08
N HIS A 191 -1.39 -12.51 12.59
CA HIS A 191 -0.25 -12.97 13.39
C HIS A 191 -0.73 -13.62 14.69
N PHE A 192 -1.62 -12.97 15.44
CA PHE A 192 -2.24 -13.53 16.64
C PHE A 192 -2.83 -14.91 16.40
N LEU A 193 -3.62 -15.08 15.34
CA LEU A 193 -4.20 -16.39 14.98
C LEU A 193 -3.11 -17.43 14.69
N THR A 194 -2.06 -17.03 13.97
CA THR A 194 -0.96 -17.94 13.60
C THR A 194 -0.14 -18.36 14.83
N GLU A 195 0.09 -17.45 15.76
CA GLU A 195 0.86 -17.71 16.98
C GLU A 195 0.06 -18.55 17.98
N GLN A 196 -1.20 -18.21 18.20
CA GLN A 196 -2.06 -18.87 19.17
C GLN A 196 -2.50 -20.27 18.74
N PHE A 197 -2.84 -20.46 17.45
CA PHE A 197 -3.43 -21.70 16.93
C PHE A 197 -2.49 -22.47 15.99
N GLY A 198 -1.29 -21.95 15.75
CA GLY A 198 -0.36 -22.51 14.76
C GLY A 198 -0.85 -22.30 13.32
N ARG A 199 -0.05 -22.79 12.34
CA ARG A 199 -0.40 -22.68 10.91
C ARG A 199 -1.64 -23.48 10.51
N GLU A 200 -2.02 -24.48 11.30
CA GLU A 200 -3.17 -25.34 11.04
C GLU A 200 -4.51 -24.58 11.01
N ILE A 201 -4.59 -23.41 11.65
CA ILE A 201 -5.79 -22.57 11.59
C ILE A 201 -6.14 -22.16 10.15
N TRP A 202 -5.13 -21.86 9.33
CA TRP A 202 -5.33 -21.45 7.95
C TRP A 202 -5.82 -22.60 7.07
N LYS A 203 -5.35 -23.82 7.33
CA LYS A 203 -5.85 -25.03 6.66
C LYS A 203 -7.30 -25.32 7.02
N ARG A 204 -7.67 -25.17 8.30
CA ARG A 204 -9.06 -25.34 8.77
C ARG A 204 -9.98 -24.31 8.14
N LEU A 205 -9.61 -23.03 8.18
CA LEU A 205 -10.37 -21.95 7.56
C LEU A 205 -10.55 -22.18 6.06
N HIS A 206 -9.47 -22.54 5.35
CA HIS A 206 -9.55 -22.89 3.93
C HIS A 206 -10.50 -24.08 3.69
N ALA A 207 -10.39 -25.15 4.47
CA ALA A 207 -11.25 -26.33 4.33
C ALA A 207 -12.73 -25.99 4.57
N ASP A 208 -13.03 -25.22 5.61
CA ASP A 208 -14.40 -24.78 5.90
C ASP A 208 -14.94 -23.85 4.79
N ILE A 209 -14.13 -22.91 4.28
CA ILE A 209 -14.51 -22.07 3.14
C ILE A 209 -14.78 -22.93 1.90
N TYR A 210 -13.89 -23.88 1.59
CA TYR A 210 -14.04 -24.77 0.44
C TYR A 210 -15.29 -25.65 0.53
N LEU A 211 -15.55 -26.22 1.70
CA LEU A 211 -16.75 -27.04 1.95
C LEU A 211 -18.05 -26.24 1.80
N MET A 212 -18.03 -24.97 2.21
CA MET A 212 -19.20 -24.10 2.22
C MET A 212 -19.41 -23.36 0.90
N GLN A 213 -18.36 -23.15 0.10
CA GLN A 213 -18.43 -22.69 -1.28
C GLN A 213 -19.02 -23.77 -2.20
N LYS A 214 -20.26 -24.20 -1.94
CA LYS A 214 -21.04 -24.96 -2.91
C LYS A 214 -21.53 -24.00 -4.00
N ARG A 215 -21.05 -24.22 -5.23
CA ARG A 215 -21.63 -23.60 -6.42
C ARG A 215 -23.00 -24.24 -6.68
N VAL A 216 -24.08 -23.62 -6.22
CA VAL A 216 -25.43 -24.05 -6.57
C VAL A 216 -25.82 -23.34 -7.86
N TYR A 217 -25.58 -23.90 -9.05
CA TYR A 217 -26.08 -23.22 -10.26
C TYR A 217 -27.61 -23.11 -10.23
N PRO A 218 -28.25 -21.94 -10.44
CA PRO A 218 -27.71 -20.64 -10.88
C PRO A 218 -27.41 -19.61 -9.76
N LEU A 219 -27.53 -20.01 -8.50
CA LEU A 219 -27.32 -19.20 -7.29
C LEU A 219 -25.90 -19.32 -6.70
N PHE A 220 -25.21 -18.19 -6.76
CA PHE A 220 -24.10 -17.68 -5.93
C PHE A 220 -23.57 -18.53 -4.78
N ALA A 221 -22.24 -18.49 -4.66
CA ALA A 221 -21.52 -19.08 -3.54
C ALA A 221 -22.09 -18.58 -2.21
N PHE A 222 -22.46 -19.53 -1.34
CA PHE A 222 -22.74 -19.24 0.05
C PHE A 222 -21.41 -18.95 0.75
N LEU A 223 -21.25 -17.71 1.21
CA LEU A 223 -20.11 -17.32 2.01
C LEU A 223 -20.55 -17.38 3.48
N PRO A 224 -20.05 -18.34 4.29
CA PRO A 224 -20.28 -18.31 5.73
C PRO A 224 -19.79 -16.98 6.32
N GLN A 225 -20.45 -16.48 7.36
CA GLN A 225 -19.95 -15.31 8.06
C GLN A 225 -18.61 -15.60 8.74
N MET A 226 -17.76 -14.57 8.83
CA MET A 226 -16.40 -14.70 9.38
C MET A 226 -16.43 -15.04 10.87
N ASP A 227 -17.41 -14.55 11.61
CA ASP A 227 -17.62 -14.88 13.03
C ASP A 227 -17.81 -16.40 13.22
N TRP A 228 -18.64 -17.03 12.39
CA TRP A 228 -18.91 -18.45 12.40
C TRP A 228 -17.67 -19.24 12.00
N LEU A 229 -16.96 -18.82 10.94
CA LEU A 229 -15.72 -19.47 10.49
C LEU A 229 -14.67 -19.47 11.60
N LEU A 230 -14.43 -18.30 12.22
CA LEU A 230 -13.46 -18.17 13.29
C LEU A 230 -13.89 -18.96 14.53
N THR A 231 -15.17 -18.91 14.91
CA THR A 231 -15.68 -19.67 16.06
C THR A 231 -15.54 -21.17 15.85
N ARG A 232 -15.86 -21.66 14.66
CA ARG A 232 -15.71 -23.07 14.30
C ARG A 232 -14.25 -23.52 14.27
N ALA A 233 -13.38 -22.70 13.68
CA ALA A 233 -11.97 -23.07 13.48
C ALA A 233 -11.14 -22.99 14.77
N THR A 234 -11.46 -22.03 15.64
CA THR A 234 -10.73 -21.75 16.89
C THR A 234 -11.39 -22.34 18.15
N GLY A 235 -12.71 -22.52 18.14
CA GLY A 235 -13.51 -22.88 19.32
C GLY A 235 -13.87 -21.71 20.24
N PHE A 236 -13.49 -20.48 19.89
CA PHE A 236 -13.73 -19.28 20.70
C PHE A 236 -14.76 -18.36 20.05
N SER A 237 -15.57 -17.70 20.87
CA SER A 237 -16.45 -16.63 20.39
C SER A 237 -15.62 -15.43 19.92
N LEU A 238 -16.22 -14.59 19.06
CA LEU A 238 -15.54 -13.40 18.53
C LEU A 238 -15.07 -12.44 19.62
N ARG A 239 -15.86 -12.26 20.69
CA ARG A 239 -15.49 -11.42 21.85
C ARG A 239 -14.30 -11.97 22.62
N GLU A 240 -14.20 -13.30 22.76
CA GLU A 240 -13.05 -13.93 23.40
C GLU A 240 -11.79 -13.78 22.55
N LEU A 241 -11.91 -13.96 21.23
CA LEU A 241 -10.81 -13.73 20.29
C LEU A 241 -10.35 -12.28 20.30
N GLU A 242 -11.28 -11.32 20.30
CA GLU A 242 -10.97 -9.89 20.36
C GLU A 242 -10.20 -9.55 21.64
N LYS A 243 -10.66 -10.02 22.80
CA LYS A 243 -9.97 -9.80 24.07
C LYS A 243 -8.55 -10.39 24.05
N GLN A 244 -8.41 -11.65 23.63
CA GLN A 244 -7.10 -12.31 23.55
C GLN A 244 -6.15 -11.61 22.56
N TRP A 245 -6.69 -11.13 21.44
CA TRP A 245 -5.93 -10.37 20.46
C TRP A 245 -5.48 -9.00 21.01
N GLN A 246 -6.32 -8.30 21.76
CA GLN A 246 -5.95 -7.04 22.42
C GLN A 246 -4.86 -7.26 23.48
N ASP A 247 -4.98 -8.32 24.30
CA ASP A 247 -3.95 -8.70 25.27
C ASP A 247 -2.62 -9.02 24.55
N PHE A 248 -2.69 -9.75 23.44
CA PHE A 248 -1.54 -10.04 22.58
C PHE A 248 -0.90 -8.77 22.01
N LEU A 249 -1.70 -7.84 21.50
CA LEU A 249 -1.22 -6.56 20.97
C LEU A 249 -0.53 -5.73 22.04
N HIS A 250 -1.12 -5.65 23.23
CA HIS A 250 -0.55 -4.90 24.34
C HIS A 250 0.86 -5.38 24.66
N LEU A 251 1.05 -6.68 24.86
CA LEU A 251 2.37 -7.29 25.12
C LEU A 251 3.38 -7.00 24.00
N ARG A 252 2.95 -7.11 22.74
CA ARG A 252 3.82 -6.83 21.58
C ARG A 252 4.23 -5.36 21.51
N CYS A 253 3.31 -4.43 21.80
CA CYS A 253 3.56 -3.00 21.76
C CYS A 253 4.44 -2.53 22.93
N GLU A 254 4.34 -3.16 24.10
CA GLU A 254 5.23 -2.89 25.24
C GLU A 254 6.67 -3.33 25.00
N ALA A 255 6.88 -4.37 24.19
CA ALA A 255 8.21 -4.88 23.84
C ALA A 255 8.95 -4.04 22.78
N LEU A 256 8.28 -3.05 22.17
CA LEU A 256 8.89 -2.19 21.15
C LEU A 256 9.83 -1.16 21.76
N ASP A 257 10.83 -0.74 20.97
CA ASP A 257 11.67 0.38 21.38
C ASP A 257 10.81 1.64 21.53
N ARG A 258 10.88 2.26 22.71
CA ARG A 258 10.02 3.39 23.06
C ARG A 258 10.27 4.61 22.17
N GLN A 259 11.54 4.88 21.81
CA GLN A 259 11.89 6.04 21.00
C GLN A 259 11.40 5.87 19.56
N LEU A 260 11.58 4.67 18.98
CA LEU A 260 11.03 4.36 17.67
C LEU A 260 9.51 4.40 17.67
N ARG A 261 8.83 3.81 18.67
CA ARG A 261 7.37 3.89 18.81
C ARG A 261 6.87 5.32 18.84
N GLN A 262 7.52 6.20 19.61
CA GLN A 262 7.17 7.62 19.62
C GLN A 262 7.37 8.27 18.25
N ALA A 263 8.48 7.99 17.57
CA ALA A 263 8.70 8.53 16.22
C ALA A 263 7.60 8.07 15.23
N TRP A 264 7.17 6.81 15.29
CA TRP A 264 6.07 6.32 14.46
C TRP A 264 4.72 6.97 14.81
N SER A 265 4.43 7.17 16.11
CA SER A 265 3.24 7.90 16.57
C SER A 265 3.25 9.35 16.05
N ASP A 266 4.37 10.05 16.19
CA ASP A 266 4.53 11.43 15.75
C ASP A 266 4.34 11.55 14.22
N ARG A 267 4.83 10.58 13.43
CA ARG A 267 4.60 10.53 11.98
C ARG A 267 3.12 10.34 11.63
N LEU A 268 2.43 9.47 12.34
CA LEU A 268 1.00 9.24 12.14
C LEU A 268 0.18 10.48 12.50
N ALA A 269 0.51 11.14 13.60
CA ALA A 269 -0.11 12.39 14.02
C ALA A 269 0.10 13.50 12.97
N ILE A 270 1.32 13.66 12.42
CA ILE A 270 1.62 14.59 11.32
C ILE A 270 0.72 14.32 10.11
N ARG A 271 0.60 13.05 9.68
CA ARG A 271 -0.26 12.68 8.55
C ARG A 271 -1.72 13.08 8.79
N ARG A 272 -2.26 12.81 9.97
CA ARG A 272 -3.65 13.16 10.31
C ARG A 272 -3.87 14.66 10.34
N GLN A 273 -2.98 15.41 11.00
CA GLN A 273 -3.07 16.88 11.03
C GLN A 273 -3.08 17.46 9.61
N TYR A 274 -2.27 16.91 8.70
CA TYR A 274 -2.30 17.31 7.29
C TYR A 274 -3.63 16.96 6.61
N GLU A 275 -4.14 15.74 6.79
CA GLU A 275 -5.40 15.26 6.20
C GLU A 275 -6.62 16.03 6.72
N ASP A 276 -6.64 16.38 8.01
CA ASP A 276 -7.67 17.18 8.67
C ASP A 276 -7.59 18.67 8.28
N GLY A 277 -6.52 19.09 7.60
CA GLY A 277 -6.29 20.47 7.20
C GLY A 277 -5.79 21.39 8.32
N SER A 278 -5.35 20.83 9.45
CA SER A 278 -4.69 21.53 10.56
C SER A 278 -3.22 21.82 10.19
N LEU A 279 -3.04 22.68 9.19
CA LEU A 279 -1.75 22.86 8.49
C LEU A 279 -0.66 23.48 9.36
N GLN A 280 -1.03 24.36 10.29
CA GLN A 280 -0.05 25.01 11.17
C GLN A 280 0.47 24.00 12.19
N GLU A 281 -0.43 23.24 12.81
CA GLU A 281 -0.12 22.18 13.76
C GLU A 281 0.75 21.10 13.11
N CYS A 282 0.41 20.70 11.87
CA CYS A 282 1.20 19.78 11.06
C CYS A 282 2.62 20.30 10.83
N ALA A 283 2.78 21.56 10.42
CA ALA A 283 4.08 22.16 10.17
C ALA A 283 4.94 22.21 11.45
N ASP A 284 4.35 22.61 12.58
CA ASP A 284 5.03 22.65 13.87
C ASP A 284 5.42 21.24 14.37
N ALA A 285 4.55 20.24 14.15
CA ALA A 285 4.84 18.84 14.44
C ALA A 285 5.99 18.31 13.57
N CYS A 286 6.01 18.65 12.27
CA CYS A 286 7.12 18.30 11.38
C CYS A 286 8.45 18.89 11.87
N LEU A 287 8.48 20.17 12.25
CA LEU A 287 9.71 20.80 12.77
C LEU A 287 10.21 20.12 14.05
N ARG A 288 9.31 19.83 15.00
CA ARG A 288 9.67 19.09 16.23
C ARG A 288 10.24 17.73 15.87
N TYR A 289 9.55 16.95 15.03
CA TYR A 289 10.01 15.65 14.59
C TYR A 289 11.41 15.71 13.98
N LEU A 290 11.63 16.60 13.01
CA LEU A 290 12.91 16.73 12.31
C LEU A 290 14.04 17.16 13.25
N SER A 291 13.74 17.92 14.30
CA SER A 291 14.71 18.32 15.32
C SER A 291 15.10 17.17 16.26
N PHE A 292 14.18 16.26 16.57
CA PHE A 292 14.41 15.17 17.53
C PHE A 292 14.94 13.89 16.88
N TYR A 293 14.37 13.49 15.74
CA TYR A 293 14.68 12.21 15.09
C TYR A 293 15.54 12.33 13.84
N GLY A 294 15.82 13.57 13.41
CA GLY A 294 16.55 13.84 12.18
C GLY A 294 15.66 13.79 10.94
N SER A 295 16.30 13.66 9.78
CA SER A 295 15.61 13.82 8.50
C SER A 295 14.84 12.56 8.11
N ASP A 296 13.51 12.67 8.08
CA ASP A 296 12.62 11.67 7.49
C ASP A 296 11.99 12.24 6.23
N LEU A 297 12.02 11.46 5.15
CA LEU A 297 11.52 11.85 3.84
C LEU A 297 10.07 12.36 3.92
N GLU A 298 9.19 11.56 4.52
CA GLU A 298 7.77 11.82 4.53
C GLU A 298 7.49 13.10 5.33
N VAL A 299 8.13 13.25 6.48
CA VAL A 299 8.00 14.43 7.34
C VAL A 299 8.52 15.71 6.68
N VAL A 300 9.65 15.65 5.97
CA VAL A 300 10.18 16.80 5.21
C VAL A 300 9.16 17.29 4.18
N PHE A 301 8.57 16.36 3.42
CA PHE A 301 7.59 16.72 2.40
C PHE A 301 6.26 17.21 3.00
N TYR A 302 5.79 16.64 4.11
CA TYR A 302 4.62 17.16 4.83
C TYR A 302 4.83 18.58 5.36
N GLY A 303 5.98 18.85 5.98
CA GLY A 303 6.31 20.19 6.46
C GLY A 303 6.34 21.20 5.32
N ALA A 304 7.02 20.86 4.22
CA ALA A 304 7.11 21.73 3.05
C ALA A 304 5.73 22.02 2.42
N VAL A 305 4.91 20.99 2.17
CA VAL A 305 3.58 21.19 1.56
C VAL A 305 2.64 21.94 2.50
N SER A 306 2.74 21.73 3.82
CA SER A 306 1.92 22.45 4.81
C SER A 306 2.21 23.94 4.77
N TYR A 307 3.49 24.33 4.76
CA TYR A 307 3.90 25.73 4.60
C TYR A 307 3.47 26.34 3.27
N VAL A 308 3.59 25.60 2.16
CA VAL A 308 3.09 26.07 0.85
C VAL A 308 1.59 26.31 0.88
N ARG A 309 0.80 25.42 1.50
CA ARG A 309 -0.65 25.60 1.64
C ARG A 309 -1.02 26.77 2.55
N LEU A 310 -0.20 27.07 3.55
CA LEU A 310 -0.28 28.28 4.39
C LEU A 310 0.20 29.55 3.67
N LYS A 311 0.76 29.43 2.46
CA LYS A 311 1.43 30.50 1.69
C LYS A 311 2.69 31.06 2.36
N ASP A 312 3.28 30.33 3.31
CA ASP A 312 4.59 30.62 3.88
C ASP A 312 5.69 29.96 3.05
N TYR A 313 5.95 30.54 1.87
CA TYR A 313 6.90 29.98 0.93
C TYR A 313 8.36 30.07 1.43
N LEU A 314 8.69 31.02 2.30
CA LEU A 314 10.03 31.13 2.88
C LEU A 314 10.33 29.95 3.80
N SER A 315 9.39 29.60 4.70
CA SER A 315 9.55 28.43 5.57
C SER A 315 9.57 27.13 4.76
N ALA A 316 8.75 27.01 3.73
CA ALA A 316 8.78 25.85 2.83
C ALA A 316 10.15 25.68 2.13
N ALA A 317 10.71 26.77 1.59
CA ALA A 317 12.03 26.76 0.96
C ALA A 317 13.12 26.39 1.97
N ARG A 318 13.03 26.90 3.20
CA ARG A 318 13.98 26.59 4.28
C ARG A 318 13.96 25.10 4.64
N VAL A 319 12.79 24.51 4.84
CA VAL A 319 12.67 23.06 5.14
C VAL A 319 13.29 22.22 4.02
N LEU A 320 12.93 22.50 2.76
CA LEU A 320 13.45 21.74 1.62
C LEU A 320 14.97 21.88 1.46
N SER A 321 15.50 23.11 1.53
CA SER A 321 16.94 23.37 1.36
C SER A 321 17.80 22.79 2.48
N LEU A 322 17.30 22.75 3.73
CA LEU A 322 18.02 22.17 4.86
C LEU A 322 18.14 20.64 4.74
N HIS A 323 17.11 19.99 4.20
CA HIS A 323 17.01 18.53 4.22
C HIS A 323 17.27 17.86 2.87
N ALA A 324 17.26 18.57 1.73
CA ALA A 324 17.39 17.97 0.40
C ALA A 324 18.63 17.08 0.26
N GLU A 325 19.79 17.55 0.72
CA GLU A 325 21.07 16.84 0.53
C GLU A 325 21.18 15.53 1.32
N VAL A 326 20.42 15.37 2.41
CA VAL A 326 20.44 14.13 3.20
C VAL A 326 19.38 13.12 2.73
N LEU A 327 18.51 13.50 1.79
CA LEU A 327 17.56 12.58 1.20
C LEU A 327 18.23 11.62 0.20
N PRO A 328 17.68 10.41 0.02
CA PRO A 328 18.11 9.48 -1.04
C PRO A 328 18.04 10.13 -2.43
N GLN A 329 18.87 9.69 -3.37
CA GLN A 329 19.11 10.37 -4.65
C GLN A 329 17.85 10.85 -5.40
N TRP A 330 16.89 9.97 -5.68
CA TRP A 330 15.67 10.38 -6.40
C TRP A 330 14.74 11.26 -5.55
N HIS A 331 14.78 11.14 -4.22
CA HIS A 331 14.03 12.01 -3.31
C HIS A 331 14.66 13.39 -3.17
N ARG A 332 15.99 13.46 -3.24
CA ARG A 332 16.72 14.71 -3.38
C ARG A 332 16.32 15.42 -4.67
N ALA A 333 16.21 14.68 -5.79
CA ALA A 333 15.72 15.25 -7.05
C ALA A 333 14.29 15.80 -6.91
N TRP A 334 13.38 15.09 -6.24
CA TRP A 334 12.05 15.61 -5.91
C TRP A 334 12.10 16.86 -5.02
N ALA A 335 12.94 16.87 -3.99
CA ALA A 335 13.06 18.00 -3.07
C ALA A 335 13.55 19.26 -3.81
N TYR A 336 14.53 19.12 -4.71
CA TYR A 336 14.99 20.22 -5.56
C TYR A 336 13.94 20.67 -6.58
N LEU A 337 13.17 19.74 -7.15
CA LEU A 337 12.06 20.09 -8.02
C LEU A 337 11.02 20.93 -7.26
N ARG A 338 10.64 20.52 -6.04
CA ARG A 338 9.71 21.28 -5.19
C ARG A 338 10.31 22.61 -4.73
N LEU A 339 11.59 22.64 -4.39
CA LEU A 339 12.28 23.87 -4.00
C LEU A 339 12.25 24.90 -5.14
N GLY A 340 12.46 24.45 -6.38
CA GLY A 340 12.32 25.31 -7.55
C GLY A 340 10.90 25.88 -7.70
N GLN A 341 9.87 25.07 -7.45
CA GLN A 341 8.48 25.51 -7.47
C GLN A 341 8.19 26.55 -6.39
N VAL A 342 8.72 26.35 -5.18
CA VAL A 342 8.60 27.33 -4.09
C VAL A 342 9.28 28.65 -4.47
N TYR A 343 10.46 28.62 -5.08
CA TYR A 343 11.15 29.83 -5.53
C TYR A 343 10.41 30.56 -6.65
N ASP A 344 9.78 29.86 -7.58
CA ASP A 344 8.89 30.49 -8.57
C ASP A 344 7.71 31.19 -7.87
N LEU A 345 7.13 30.59 -6.82
CA LEU A 345 6.06 31.21 -6.02
C LEU A 345 6.53 32.45 -5.23
N LEU A 346 7.80 32.48 -4.83
CA LEU A 346 8.45 33.65 -4.22
C LEU A 346 8.79 34.74 -5.24
N GLY A 347 8.74 34.45 -6.55
CA GLY A 347 9.19 35.35 -7.60
C GLY A 347 10.71 35.36 -7.83
N ASP A 348 11.47 34.49 -7.15
CA ASP A 348 12.92 34.34 -7.36
C ASP A 348 13.19 33.31 -8.47
N ARG A 349 13.04 33.77 -9.71
CA ARG A 349 13.26 32.90 -10.89
C ARG A 349 14.70 32.38 -10.97
N GLY A 350 15.68 33.14 -10.49
CA GLY A 350 17.08 32.73 -10.52
C GLY A 350 17.33 31.52 -9.62
N ALA A 351 16.83 31.55 -8.39
CA ALA A 351 16.90 30.40 -7.47
C ALA A 351 16.07 29.21 -7.94
N ALA A 352 14.91 29.47 -8.55
CA ALA A 352 14.07 28.43 -9.15
C ALA A 352 14.82 27.66 -10.24
N LEU A 353 15.42 28.37 -11.21
CA LEU A 353 16.18 27.77 -12.30
C LEU A 353 17.40 26.98 -11.81
N ARG A 354 18.12 27.46 -10.77
CA ARG A 354 19.21 26.67 -10.16
C ARG A 354 18.69 25.36 -9.60
N SER A 355 17.59 25.40 -8.84
CA SER A 355 16.99 24.21 -8.22
C SER A 355 16.48 23.21 -9.27
N TYR A 356 15.82 23.67 -10.33
CA TYR A 356 15.39 22.80 -11.43
C TYR A 356 16.57 22.18 -12.20
N ASN A 357 17.65 22.93 -12.41
CA ASN A 357 18.85 22.38 -13.04
C ASN A 357 19.50 21.29 -12.18
N ILE A 358 19.52 21.46 -10.85
CA ILE A 358 19.96 20.40 -9.93
C ILE A 358 19.04 19.20 -10.04
N ALA A 359 17.71 19.38 -9.95
CA ALA A 359 16.75 18.29 -10.09
C ALA A 359 16.88 17.53 -11.41
N ARG A 360 17.11 18.25 -12.52
CA ARG A 360 17.38 17.67 -13.85
C ARG A 360 18.68 16.85 -13.87
N GLY A 361 19.75 17.36 -13.26
CA GLY A 361 21.03 16.66 -13.16
C GLY A 361 20.99 15.44 -12.25
N LEU A 362 20.14 15.47 -11.21
CA LEU A 362 19.89 14.36 -10.30
C LEU A 362 18.84 13.36 -10.83
N SER A 363 18.56 13.37 -12.14
CA SER A 363 17.49 12.62 -12.80
C SER A 363 17.25 11.24 -12.17
N ASP A 364 15.98 10.93 -11.89
CA ASP A 364 15.60 9.57 -11.57
C ASP A 364 15.88 8.67 -12.77
N VAL A 365 16.06 7.37 -12.50
CA VAL A 365 16.46 6.44 -13.54
C VAL A 365 15.40 6.28 -14.63
N TRP A 366 14.18 6.82 -14.48
CA TRP A 366 13.13 6.82 -15.48
C TRP A 366 12.99 8.15 -16.25
N GLY A 367 13.72 9.19 -15.86
CA GLY A 367 13.68 10.52 -16.47
C GLY A 367 12.41 11.33 -16.13
N VAL A 368 11.58 10.86 -15.20
CA VAL A 368 10.29 11.48 -14.85
C VAL A 368 10.50 12.87 -14.25
N ILE A 369 11.39 12.97 -13.27
CA ILE A 369 11.73 14.21 -12.57
C ILE A 369 12.49 15.14 -13.51
N GLY A 370 13.40 14.58 -14.34
CA GLY A 370 14.14 15.32 -15.35
C GLY A 370 13.22 16.03 -16.35
N SER A 371 12.27 15.30 -16.95
CA SER A 371 11.29 15.89 -17.87
C SER A 371 10.40 16.95 -17.20
N LYS A 372 10.01 16.76 -15.93
CA LYS A 372 9.26 17.78 -15.18
C LYS A 372 10.11 19.03 -14.92
N ALA A 373 11.38 18.86 -14.56
CA ALA A 373 12.31 19.97 -14.36
C ALA A 373 12.52 20.76 -15.66
N GLU A 374 12.67 20.09 -16.80
CA GLU A 374 12.77 20.74 -18.11
C GLU A 374 11.53 21.57 -18.45
N GLN A 375 10.33 21.03 -18.18
CA GLN A 375 9.09 21.78 -18.33
C GLN A 375 9.11 23.06 -17.49
N TYR A 376 9.52 22.97 -16.21
CA TYR A 376 9.57 24.15 -15.33
C TYR A 376 10.71 25.14 -15.63
N ILE A 377 11.78 24.68 -16.29
CA ILE A 377 12.84 25.55 -16.82
C ILE A 377 12.29 26.40 -17.98
N LEU A 378 11.51 25.79 -18.87
CA LEU A 378 10.89 26.49 -20.01
C LEU A 378 9.74 27.40 -19.58
N GLN A 379 8.93 26.95 -18.62
CA GLN A 379 7.75 27.68 -18.15
C GLN A 379 7.72 27.72 -16.61
N PRO A 380 7.69 28.90 -15.98
CA PRO A 380 7.62 29.01 -14.53
C PRO A 380 6.43 28.25 -13.93
N PHE A 381 6.63 27.69 -12.75
CA PHE A 381 5.53 27.10 -12.00
C PHE A 381 4.55 28.19 -11.54
N HIS A 382 3.26 27.97 -11.80
CA HIS A 382 2.18 28.86 -11.37
C HIS A 382 1.11 28.08 -10.62
N ALA A 383 0.81 28.45 -9.37
CA ALA A 383 -0.20 27.77 -8.55
C ALA A 383 -1.62 27.75 -9.17
N ALA A 384 -1.95 28.73 -10.02
CA ALA A 384 -3.25 28.79 -10.70
C ALA A 384 -3.42 27.74 -11.81
N HIS A 385 -2.31 27.25 -12.39
CA HIS A 385 -2.34 26.21 -13.42
C HIS A 385 -2.40 24.81 -12.80
N SER A 386 -1.97 24.65 -11.55
CA SER A 386 -2.19 23.44 -10.77
C SER A 386 -3.58 23.45 -10.15
N ARG A 387 -4.63 23.34 -10.99
CA ARG A 387 -5.92 22.77 -10.54
C ARG A 387 -5.74 21.32 -10.06
N THR A 388 -4.59 20.72 -10.36
CA THR A 388 -4.04 19.53 -9.71
C THR A 388 -3.59 19.85 -8.29
N ARG A 389 -4.31 19.23 -7.35
CA ARG A 389 -4.25 19.32 -5.89
C ARG A 389 -2.82 19.34 -5.35
N PHE A 390 -2.56 20.12 -4.29
CA PHE A 390 -1.32 20.08 -3.51
C PHE A 390 -0.93 18.64 -3.08
N ASP A 391 -1.87 17.69 -3.11
CA ASP A 391 -1.65 16.24 -3.02
C ASP A 391 -0.54 15.72 -3.95
N GLU A 392 -0.26 16.36 -5.10
CA GLU A 392 0.85 15.96 -5.99
C GLU A 392 2.24 16.23 -5.39
N TRP A 393 2.35 17.11 -4.38
CA TRP A 393 3.61 17.40 -3.68
C TRP A 393 4.06 16.24 -2.81
N LEU A 394 3.11 15.44 -2.34
CA LEU A 394 3.36 14.18 -1.65
C LEU A 394 3.35 13.06 -2.68
N HIS A 395 4.41 12.98 -3.49
CA HIS A 395 4.53 12.03 -4.60
C HIS A 395 4.35 10.57 -4.17
N PHE A 396 4.56 10.27 -2.89
CA PHE A 396 4.32 8.98 -2.26
C PHE A 396 2.88 8.77 -1.73
N GLN A 397 2.17 9.82 -1.33
CA GLN A 397 0.80 9.71 -0.83
C GLN A 397 -0.28 9.68 -1.91
N PHE A 398 -0.04 10.31 -3.06
CA PHE A 398 -1.05 10.45 -4.14
C PHE A 398 -1.63 9.11 -4.62
N ARG A 399 -0.99 7.98 -4.29
CA ARG A 399 -1.48 6.64 -4.59
C ARG A 399 -1.84 5.75 -3.40
N GLN A 400 -1.29 5.96 -2.19
CA GLN A 400 -1.70 5.19 -0.99
C GLN A 400 -3.20 5.37 -0.66
N LEU A 401 -3.71 6.61 -0.71
CA LEU A 401 -5.14 6.89 -0.51
C LEU A 401 -6.02 6.33 -1.64
N ARG A 402 -5.48 6.11 -2.85
CA ARG A 402 -6.24 5.43 -3.91
C ARG A 402 -6.22 3.92 -3.72
N GLU A 403 -5.14 3.35 -3.20
CA GLU A 403 -5.03 1.90 -2.97
C GLU A 403 -5.88 1.42 -1.77
N GLN A 404 -5.95 2.19 -0.69
CA GLN A 404 -6.79 1.86 0.48
C GLN A 404 -8.29 1.91 0.18
N TYR A 405 -8.75 2.82 -0.69
CA TYR A 405 -10.19 3.07 -0.88
C TYR A 405 -10.75 2.65 -2.25
N SER A 406 -9.93 2.18 -3.21
CA SER A 406 -10.44 1.86 -4.57
C SER A 406 -11.11 0.51 -4.74
N ASP A 407 -10.92 -0.43 -3.81
CA ASP A 407 -11.26 -1.85 -4.02
C ASP A 407 -12.30 -2.41 -3.06
N VAL A 408 -12.84 -1.60 -2.15
CA VAL A 408 -13.99 -2.01 -1.36
C VAL A 408 -15.24 -1.70 -2.19
N PRO A 409 -15.94 -2.70 -2.77
CA PRO A 409 -17.28 -2.46 -3.28
C PRO A 409 -18.16 -2.13 -2.08
N TRP A 410 -18.43 -0.84 -1.87
CA TRP A 410 -19.39 -0.37 -0.87
C TRP A 410 -20.77 -0.92 -1.23
N MET A 411 -21.16 -2.04 -0.63
CA MET A 411 -22.55 -2.47 -0.54
C MET A 411 -22.96 -2.30 0.91
N TRP A 412 -23.43 -1.10 1.23
CA TRP A 412 -24.10 -0.80 2.49
C TRP A 412 -25.41 -1.62 2.53
N LEU A 413 -25.46 -2.62 3.40
CA LEU A 413 -26.73 -3.09 3.96
C LEU A 413 -26.71 -2.68 5.42
N PRO A 414 -27.58 -1.74 5.86
CA PRO A 414 -27.67 -1.40 7.27
C PRO A 414 -28.07 -2.67 8.05
N ARG A 415 -27.25 -3.05 9.04
CA ARG A 415 -27.60 -4.06 10.04
C ARG A 415 -28.70 -3.48 10.93
N SER A 416 -29.94 -3.90 10.70
CA SER A 416 -30.92 -4.10 11.77
C SER A 416 -31.10 -5.61 11.91
N GLU A 417 -30.82 -6.14 13.10
CA GLU A 417 -30.87 -7.53 13.61
C GLU A 417 -31.87 -8.51 12.93
N PRO A 418 -31.73 -9.87 13.04
CA PRO A 418 -30.83 -10.68 13.87
C PRO A 418 -29.90 -11.62 13.06
N HIS A 419 -29.00 -12.31 13.79
CA HIS A 419 -27.96 -13.28 13.36
C HIS A 419 -28.18 -13.93 11.99
N THR A 420 -27.76 -13.24 10.94
CA THR A 420 -27.67 -13.81 9.60
C THR A 420 -26.50 -14.78 9.62
N VAL A 421 -26.62 -16.00 9.11
CA VAL A 421 -25.50 -16.97 9.10
C VAL A 421 -24.79 -16.99 7.73
N PHE A 422 -25.47 -16.52 6.68
CA PHE A 422 -24.99 -16.52 5.30
C PHE A 422 -25.33 -15.22 4.59
N THR A 423 -24.37 -14.67 3.84
CA THR A 423 -24.62 -13.58 2.90
C THR A 423 -24.79 -14.16 1.50
N VAL A 424 -25.95 -13.90 0.87
CA VAL A 424 -26.25 -14.33 -0.51
C VAL A 424 -26.02 -13.15 -1.45
N TYR A 425 -24.99 -13.23 -2.29
CA TYR A 425 -24.81 -12.29 -3.39
C TYR A 425 -25.72 -12.69 -4.56
N TYR A 426 -26.14 -11.76 -5.41
CA TYR A 426 -26.76 -12.08 -6.70
C TYR A 426 -26.23 -11.17 -7.80
N SER A 427 -25.88 -11.76 -8.93
CA SER A 427 -25.58 -11.07 -10.19
C SER A 427 -26.83 -11.19 -11.03
N VAL A 428 -27.43 -10.06 -11.31
CA VAL A 428 -28.44 -9.96 -12.36
C VAL A 428 -27.68 -10.13 -13.68
N GLN A 429 -27.76 -11.31 -14.29
CA GLN A 429 -27.38 -11.43 -15.70
C GLN A 429 -28.34 -10.53 -16.49
N ALA A 430 -27.77 -9.53 -17.15
CA ALA A 430 -28.46 -8.71 -18.15
C ALA A 430 -28.29 -9.33 -19.52
#